data_AF-A0A840YZN8-F1
#
_entry.id   AF-A0A840YZN8-F1
#
_cell.length_a   1.000
_cell.length_b   1.000
_cell.length_c   1.000
_cell.angle_alpha   90.00
_cell.angle_beta   90.00
_cell.angle_gamma   90.00
#
_symmetry.space_group_name_H-M   'P 1'
#
loop_
_entity.id
_entity.type
_entity.pdbx_description
1 polymer ?
#
loop_
_entity_poly.entity_id
_entity_poly.type
_entity_poly.pdbx_seq_one_letter_code
_entity_poly.pdbx_strand_id
1 'polypeptide(L)'
;MMQALPLPPAYHCVKSEDAVAAKVKMFLTVSGDPKQIEAWLVGVKKHPIWKVAADVTANGVRFVRLSGPPEVPYKEIGGLIYAAQLRRLSVSFNSEPPICEAEDQ
;
A
#
# COMPACT_ATOMS: atom_id res chain seq x y z
N MET A 1 13.41 -33.01 -23.89
CA MET A 1 13.80 -32.54 -22.54
C MET A 1 13.17 -31.17 -22.34
N MET A 2 12.02 -31.10 -21.67
CA MET A 2 11.43 -29.80 -21.34
C MET A 2 12.18 -29.26 -20.12
N GLN A 3 12.95 -28.18 -20.31
CA GLN A 3 13.49 -27.41 -19.19
C GLN A 3 12.30 -26.84 -18.42
N ALA A 4 12.10 -27.33 -17.19
CA ALA A 4 11.21 -26.70 -16.25
C ALA A 4 11.74 -25.28 -16.02
N LEU A 5 10.97 -24.27 -16.46
CA LEU A 5 11.21 -22.90 -16.04
C LEU A 5 11.23 -22.89 -14.50
N PRO A 6 12.18 -22.19 -13.85
CA PRO A 6 12.17 -22.08 -12.40
C PRO A 6 10.80 -21.54 -11.98
N LEU A 7 10.14 -22.25 -11.07
CA LEU A 7 8.90 -21.78 -10.46
C LEU A 7 9.14 -20.33 -10.00
N PRO A 8 8.24 -19.39 -10.33
CA PRO A 8 8.36 -18.04 -9.79
C PRO A 8 8.51 -18.17 -8.28
N PRO A 9 9.39 -17.37 -7.63
CA PRO A 9 9.61 -17.47 -6.20
C PRO A 9 8.24 -17.43 -5.54
N ALA A 10 7.87 -18.51 -4.85
CA ALA A 10 6.63 -18.54 -4.10
C ALA A 10 6.68 -17.31 -3.20
N TYR A 11 5.72 -16.40 -3.33
CA TYR A 11 5.57 -15.27 -2.42
C TYR A 11 5.25 -15.88 -1.06
N HIS A 12 6.28 -16.26 -0.31
CA HIS A 12 6.15 -16.77 1.03
C HIS A 12 5.65 -15.59 1.86
N CYS A 13 4.37 -15.63 2.22
CA CYS A 13 3.85 -14.73 3.24
C CYS A 13 4.79 -14.78 4.46
N VAL A 14 5.07 -13.61 5.02
CA VAL A 14 5.91 -13.52 6.22
C VAL A 14 4.99 -13.57 7.43
N LYS A 15 5.35 -14.36 8.45
CA LYS A 15 4.62 -14.32 9.72
C LYS A 15 4.96 -13.03 10.44
N SER A 16 4.02 -12.46 11.18
CA SER A 16 4.23 -11.22 11.96
C SER A 16 5.37 -11.33 12.98
N GLU A 17 5.64 -12.55 13.46
CA GLU A 17 6.68 -12.92 14.42
C GLU A 17 8.07 -13.14 13.80
N ASP A 18 8.19 -13.21 12.47
CA ASP A 18 9.49 -13.38 11.81
C ASP A 18 10.29 -12.08 11.80
N ALA A 19 11.62 -12.16 11.93
CA ALA A 19 12.52 -11.00 11.81
C ALA A 19 12.43 -10.29 10.45
N VAL A 20 11.87 -10.97 9.43
CA VAL A 20 11.61 -10.40 8.10
C VAL A 20 10.41 -9.44 8.12
N ALA A 21 9.49 -9.57 9.08
CA ALA A 21 8.35 -8.67 9.25
C ALA A 21 8.79 -7.23 9.53
N ALA A 22 9.91 -7.04 10.25
CA ALA A 22 10.51 -5.73 10.47
C ALA A 22 11.04 -5.04 9.19
N LYS A 23 11.13 -5.78 8.08
CA LYS A 23 11.56 -5.25 6.77
C LYS A 23 10.40 -5.02 5.81
N VAL A 24 9.17 -5.35 6.24
CA VAL A 24 7.95 -5.17 5.44
C VAL A 24 7.71 -3.68 5.21
N LYS A 25 7.28 -3.33 4.00
CA LYS A 25 6.78 -1.99 3.71
C LYS A 25 5.26 -2.02 3.63
N MET A 26 4.63 -1.01 4.22
CA MET A 26 3.21 -0.78 4.07
C MET A 26 2.97 0.08 2.84
N PHE A 27 1.95 -0.26 2.07
CA PHE A 27 1.57 0.45 0.87
C PHE A 27 0.11 0.85 0.92
N LEU A 28 -0.13 2.13 0.59
CA LEU A 28 -1.47 2.67 0.39
C LEU A 28 -1.55 3.13 -1.06
N THR A 29 -2.40 2.48 -1.85
CA THR A 29 -2.59 2.81 -3.26
C THR A 29 -3.93 3.50 -3.44
N VAL A 30 -3.94 4.64 -4.12
CA VAL A 30 -5.13 5.44 -4.36
C VAL A 30 -5.25 5.77 -5.84
N SER A 31 -6.45 5.67 -6.39
CA SER A 31 -6.72 6.02 -7.79
C SER A 31 -8.07 6.72 -7.98
N GLY A 32 -8.15 7.56 -9.00
CA GLY A 32 -9.38 8.29 -9.33
C GLY A 32 -9.12 9.60 -10.06
N ASP A 33 -10.06 10.55 -9.89
CA ASP A 33 -9.97 11.88 -10.49
C ASP A 33 -8.69 12.63 -10.03
N PRO A 34 -7.89 13.19 -10.95
CA PRO A 34 -6.63 13.85 -10.60
C PRO A 34 -6.78 15.01 -9.61
N LYS A 35 -7.86 15.79 -9.67
CA LYS A 35 -8.09 16.91 -8.74
C LYS A 35 -8.42 16.41 -7.35
N GLN A 36 -9.19 15.34 -7.24
CA GLN A 36 -9.49 14.71 -5.95
C GLN A 36 -8.23 14.10 -5.31
N ILE A 37 -7.38 13.47 -6.11
CA ILE A 37 -6.09 12.95 -5.63
C ILE A 37 -5.17 14.09 -5.17
N GLU A 38 -5.09 15.18 -5.91
CA GLU A 38 -4.29 16.34 -5.50
C GLU A 38 -4.77 16.91 -4.16
N ALA A 39 -6.09 17.08 -3.99
CA ALA A 39 -6.67 17.53 -2.73
C ALA A 39 -6.44 16.53 -1.58
N TRP A 40 -6.41 15.22 -1.86
CA TRP A 40 -6.06 14.20 -0.89
C TRP A 40 -4.58 14.24 -0.50
N LEU A 41 -3.67 14.42 -1.47
CA LEU A 41 -2.22 14.52 -1.24
C LEU A 41 -1.84 15.71 -0.35
N VAL A 42 -2.57 16.82 -0.40
CA VAL A 42 -2.38 17.94 0.55
C VAL A 42 -2.59 17.47 2.00
N GLY A 43 -3.55 16.58 2.23
CA GLY A 43 -3.76 15.94 3.53
C GLY A 43 -2.61 14.99 3.93
N VAL A 44 -2.14 14.19 2.97
CA VAL A 44 -1.01 13.26 3.17
C VAL A 44 0.25 13.96 3.65
N LYS A 45 0.52 15.20 3.20
CA LYS A 45 1.70 15.99 3.63
C LYS A 45 1.75 16.23 5.14
N LYS A 46 0.63 16.10 5.86
CA LYS A 46 0.57 16.19 7.32
C LYS A 46 1.06 14.93 8.03
N HIS A 47 1.29 13.86 7.27
CA HIS A 47 1.73 12.54 7.73
C HIS A 47 3.08 12.19 7.09
N PRO A 48 4.20 12.76 7.57
CA PRO A 48 5.52 12.64 6.92
C PRO A 48 6.09 11.20 6.92
N ILE A 49 5.46 10.30 7.68
CA ILE A 49 5.77 8.88 7.69
C ILE A 49 5.49 8.20 6.34
N TRP A 50 4.57 8.76 5.55
CA TRP A 50 4.22 8.31 4.22
C TRP A 50 5.03 9.02 3.15
N LYS A 51 5.65 8.24 2.25
CA LYS A 51 6.39 8.76 1.09
C LYS A 51 5.70 8.33 -0.19
N VAL A 52 5.65 9.22 -1.19
CA VAL A 52 5.17 8.85 -2.53
C VAL A 52 6.19 7.92 -3.18
N ALA A 53 5.79 6.69 -3.44
CA ALA A 53 6.60 5.67 -4.11
C ALA A 53 6.34 5.62 -5.62
N ALA A 54 5.11 5.93 -6.04
CA ALA A 54 4.75 6.08 -7.45
C ALA A 54 3.62 7.10 -7.60
N ASP A 55 3.64 7.85 -8.69
CA ASP A 55 2.61 8.82 -9.07
C ASP A 55 2.55 8.88 -10.60
N VAL A 56 1.43 8.46 -11.17
CA VAL A 56 1.24 8.39 -12.62
C VAL A 56 -0.18 8.80 -12.96
N THR A 57 -0.35 9.50 -14.09
CA THR A 57 -1.66 9.84 -14.64
C THR A 57 -1.78 9.27 -16.03
N ALA A 58 -2.83 8.51 -16.28
CA ALA A 58 -3.12 7.89 -17.58
C ALA A 58 -4.64 7.86 -17.82
N ASN A 59 -5.06 8.16 -19.06
CA ASN A 59 -6.47 8.11 -19.46
C ASN A 59 -7.43 8.88 -18.53
N GLY A 60 -7.01 10.04 -18.02
CA GLY A 60 -7.83 10.87 -17.12
C GLY A 60 -7.95 10.33 -15.68
N VAL A 61 -7.25 9.25 -15.33
CA VAL A 61 -7.17 8.70 -13.97
C VAL A 61 -5.75 8.86 -13.46
N ARG A 62 -5.61 9.38 -12.24
CA ARG A 62 -4.33 9.42 -11.53
C ARG A 62 -4.25 8.25 -10.56
N PHE A 63 -3.06 7.68 -10.43
CA PHE A 63 -2.73 6.59 -9.54
C PHE A 63 -1.55 7.04 -8.68
N VAL A 64 -1.70 6.95 -7.36
CA VAL A 64 -0.65 7.28 -6.40
C VAL A 64 -0.46 6.10 -5.48
N ARG A 65 0.78 5.70 -5.27
CA ARG A 65 1.18 4.69 -4.31
C ARG A 65 2.05 5.34 -3.25
N LEU A 66 1.60 5.31 -2.00
CA LEU A 66 2.40 5.69 -0.85
C LEU A 66 3.08 4.46 -0.26
N SER A 67 4.31 4.64 0.23
CA SER A 67 5.03 3.67 1.04
C SER A 67 5.26 4.21 2.44
N GLY A 68 5.02 3.38 3.45
CA GLY A 68 5.32 3.65 4.84
C GLY A 68 6.10 2.49 5.48
N PRO A 69 6.71 2.74 6.65
CA PRO A 69 7.32 1.69 7.47
C PRO A 69 6.24 0.75 8.07
N PRO A 70 6.61 -0.44 8.58
CA PRO A 70 5.65 -1.38 9.17
C PRO A 70 5.04 -0.87 10.48
N GLU A 71 5.70 0.06 11.17
CA GLU A 71 5.23 0.63 12.45
C GLU A 71 4.26 1.81 12.28
N VAL A 72 3.73 2.06 11.07
CA VAL A 72 2.74 3.14 10.88
C VAL A 72 1.53 2.87 11.79
N PRO A 73 1.12 3.84 12.62
CA PRO A 73 -0.04 3.66 13.48
C PRO A 73 -1.30 3.38 12.66
N TYR A 74 -2.08 2.37 13.06
CA TYR A 74 -3.36 2.02 12.42
C TYR A 74 -4.30 3.22 12.27
N LYS A 75 -4.30 4.15 13.22
CA LYS A 75 -5.08 5.39 13.16
C LYS A 75 -4.70 6.27 11.97
N GLU A 76 -3.42 6.33 11.61
CA GLU A 76 -2.98 7.09 10.44
C GLU A 76 -3.40 6.43 9.13
N ILE A 77 -3.26 5.10 9.04
CA ILE A 77 -3.75 4.32 7.90
C ILE A 77 -5.25 4.55 7.71
N GLY A 78 -6.05 4.34 8.77
CA GLY A 78 -7.50 4.52 8.73
C GLY A 78 -7.91 5.94 8.37
N GLY A 79 -7.19 6.95 8.89
CA GLY A 79 -7.43 8.35 8.56
C GLY A 79 -7.24 8.67 7.08
N LEU A 80 -6.17 8.14 6.47
CA LEU A 80 -5.90 8.34 5.04
C LEU A 80 -6.87 7.58 4.14
N ILE A 81 -7.24 6.34 4.52
CA ILE A 81 -8.28 5.55 3.82
C ILE A 81 -9.61 6.29 3.87
N TYR A 82 -10.04 6.74 5.04
CA TYR A 82 -11.28 7.48 5.21
C TYR A 82 -11.28 8.78 4.41
N ALA A 83 -10.19 9.54 4.43
CA ALA A 83 -10.04 10.76 3.62
C ALA A 83 -10.12 10.49 2.11
N ALA A 84 -9.60 9.35 1.63
CA ALA A 84 -9.73 8.94 0.24
C ALA A 84 -11.18 8.56 -0.11
N GLN A 85 -11.85 7.80 0.76
CA GLN A 85 -13.24 7.37 0.58
C GLN A 85 -14.22 8.55 0.56
N LEU A 86 -14.04 9.55 1.42
CA LEU A 86 -14.83 10.79 1.41
C LEU A 86 -14.74 11.53 0.05
N ARG A 87 -13.63 11.35 -0.67
CA ARG A 87 -13.40 11.91 -2.01
C ARG A 87 -13.83 11.00 -3.14
N ARG A 88 -14.47 9.86 -2.82
CA ARG A 88 -14.86 8.82 -3.78
C ARG A 88 -13.67 8.28 -4.58
N LEU A 89 -12.48 8.30 -3.99
CA LEU A 89 -11.29 7.69 -4.58
C LEU A 89 -11.30 6.19 -4.27
N SER A 90 -10.82 5.38 -5.21
CA SER A 90 -10.51 3.98 -4.94
C SER A 90 -9.24 3.92 -4.10
N VAL A 91 -9.25 3.12 -3.05
CA VAL A 91 -8.12 2.97 -2.13
C VAL A 91 -7.92 1.50 -1.77
N SER A 92 -6.66 1.06 -1.75
CA SER A 92 -6.26 -0.25 -1.24
C SER A 92 -5.05 -0.10 -0.31
N PHE A 93 -4.95 -1.02 0.63
CA PHE A 93 -3.88 -1.06 1.61
C PHE A 93 -3.30 -2.47 1.67
N ASN A 94 -1.99 -2.60 1.60
CA ASN A 94 -1.30 -3.88 1.62
C ASN A 94 0.11 -3.77 2.21
N SER A 95 0.69 -4.90 2.58
CA SER A 95 2.11 -5.03 2.94
C SER A 95 2.88 -5.73 1.83
N GLU A 96 4.16 -5.39 1.64
CA GLU A 96 5.08 -6.21 0.85
C GLU A 96 6.40 -6.47 1.62
N PRO A 97 6.80 -7.74 1.78
CA PRO A 97 6.02 -8.95 1.46
C PRO A 97 4.71 -9.01 2.29
N PRO A 98 3.67 -9.72 1.81
CA PRO A 98 2.40 -9.80 2.52
C PRO A 98 2.62 -10.48 3.89
N ILE A 99 1.99 -9.91 4.91
CA ILE A 99 1.91 -10.52 6.25
C ILE A 99 0.64 -11.35 6.27
N CYS A 100 0.78 -12.66 6.43
CA CYS A 100 -0.35 -13.57 6.55
C CYS A 100 -0.37 -14.03 8.00
N GLU A 101 -1.39 -13.62 8.76
CA GLU A 101 -1.67 -14.24 10.05
C GLU A 101 -2.05 -15.71 9.79
N ALA A 102 -1.77 -16.60 10.75
CA ALA A 102 -2.42 -17.91 10.71
C ALA A 102 -3.93 -17.64 10.71
N GLU A 103 -4.66 -18.14 9.71
CA GLU A 103 -6.13 -18.08 9.73
C GLU A 103 -6.57 -18.50 11.14
N ASP A 104 -7.25 -17.59 11.84
CA ASP A 104 -7.80 -17.84 13.17
C ASP A 104 -8.56 -19.19 13.10
N GLN A 105 -8.08 -20.17 13.89
CA GLN A 105 -8.73 -21.47 14.05
C GLN A 105 -10.07 -21.34 14.77
#